data_AF-A0A357HDF7-F1
#
_entry.id   AF-A0A357HDF7-F1
#
_cell.length_a   1.000
_cell.length_b   1.000
_cell.length_c   1.000
_cell.angle_alpha   90.00
_cell.angle_beta   90.00
_cell.angle_gamma   90.00
#
_symmetry.space_group_name_H-M   'P 1'
#
loop_
_entity.id
_entity.type
_entity.pdbx_description
1 polymer ?
#
loop_
_entity_poly.entity_id
_entity_poly.type
_entity_poly.pdbx_seq_one_letter_code
_entity_poly.pdbx_strand_id
1 'polypeptide(L)'
;MANQLDEMNDQPSSGRDVKVIAKKIPVVEQKGTKVLRIALWCMLVIPGVIFQLVAIKRRTYFSKLEQRIQAAASTIDNYMENRVTILKNAAKLLDKAIDLDKDVMTKVAAYRSGVRSSDNDAIRSETNANIDKLFGQINVALERYPDLKAHDAIVKCLDQNAYLQKEITAARDLYNDTVLKWNTEIFSWPVNEYVCAKAGYTTRIPFSTTDAIREEARGTFF
;
A
#
# COMPACT_ATOMS: atom_id res chain seq x y z
N MET A 1 -11.31 26.27 -9.54
CA MET A 1 -12.33 25.27 -9.95
C MET A 1 -11.81 23.91 -9.49
N ALA A 2 -12.66 23.10 -8.85
CA ALA A 2 -12.34 21.70 -8.55
C ALA A 2 -11.87 20.99 -9.83
N ASN A 3 -11.00 19.97 -9.72
CA ASN A 3 -10.52 19.19 -10.87
C ASN A 3 -11.71 18.88 -11.79
N GLN A 4 -11.75 19.52 -12.96
CA GLN A 4 -12.80 19.27 -13.93
C GLN A 4 -12.59 17.86 -14.47
N LEU A 5 -13.64 17.04 -14.43
CA LEU A 5 -13.69 15.83 -15.23
C LEU A 5 -13.70 16.30 -16.69
N ASP A 6 -12.70 15.89 -17.46
CA ASP A 6 -12.61 16.26 -18.87
C ASP A 6 -13.49 15.33 -19.68
N GLU A 7 -14.81 15.50 -19.65
CA GLU A 7 -15.73 14.60 -20.37
C GLU A 7 -15.60 14.73 -21.90
N MET A 8 -15.05 15.85 -22.40
CA MET A 8 -15.06 16.21 -23.82
C MET A 8 -13.75 15.93 -24.58
N ASN A 9 -12.66 15.57 -23.90
CA ASN A 9 -11.41 15.19 -24.55
C ASN A 9 -11.29 13.67 -24.65
N ASP A 10 -10.88 13.19 -25.83
CA ASP A 10 -10.94 11.77 -26.22
C ASP A 10 -9.65 10.99 -25.95
N GLN A 11 -8.63 11.65 -25.39
CA GLN A 11 -7.38 10.99 -25.04
C GLN A 11 -7.23 10.84 -23.52
N PRO A 12 -7.16 9.60 -23.01
CA PRO A 12 -6.94 9.38 -21.58
C PRO A 12 -5.58 9.99 -21.20
N SER A 13 -5.62 10.95 -20.28
CA SER A 13 -4.43 11.43 -19.56
C SER A 13 -3.91 10.27 -18.71
N SER A 14 -3.04 9.45 -19.33
CA SER A 14 -2.46 8.22 -18.79
C SER A 14 -3.52 7.25 -18.24
N GLY A 15 -4.03 6.43 -19.16
CA GLY A 15 -4.65 5.10 -18.99
C GLY A 15 -5.78 4.88 -17.96
N ARG A 16 -6.35 5.95 -17.41
CA ARG A 16 -7.51 5.88 -16.50
C ARG A 16 -8.83 5.91 -17.29
N ASP A 17 -9.75 5.00 -16.96
CA ASP A 17 -11.12 4.98 -17.53
C ASP A 17 -11.97 6.18 -17.11
N VAL A 18 -11.76 6.69 -15.89
CA VAL A 18 -12.35 7.94 -15.45
C VAL A 18 -11.40 9.06 -15.87
N LYS A 19 -11.90 9.99 -16.69
CA LYS A 19 -11.17 11.13 -17.27
C LYS A 19 -10.77 12.16 -16.20
N VAL A 20 -9.89 11.77 -15.28
CA VAL A 20 -9.37 12.63 -14.21
C VAL A 20 -8.08 13.28 -14.70
N ILE A 21 -8.12 14.57 -15.01
CA ILE A 21 -6.96 15.35 -15.44
C ILE A 21 -5.84 15.25 -14.38
N ALA A 22 -4.68 14.67 -14.72
CA ALA A 22 -3.49 14.66 -13.86
C ALA A 22 -2.65 15.94 -14.03
N LYS A 23 -3.32 17.09 -14.11
CA LYS A 23 -2.67 18.39 -14.26
C LYS A 23 -2.67 19.11 -12.92
N LYS A 24 -1.49 19.50 -12.47
CA LYS A 24 -1.35 20.44 -11.36
C LYS A 24 -1.86 21.79 -11.85
N ILE A 25 -3.01 22.22 -11.34
CA ILE A 25 -3.61 23.51 -11.67
C ILE A 25 -3.06 24.52 -10.65
N PRO A 26 -2.30 25.54 -11.09
CA PRO A 26 -1.86 26.59 -10.19
C PRO A 26 -3.06 27.45 -9.77
N VAL A 27 -3.08 27.86 -8.50
CA VAL A 27 -4.06 28.84 -8.05
C VAL A 27 -3.65 30.21 -8.55
N VAL A 28 -4.49 30.82 -9.37
CA VAL A 28 -4.31 32.20 -9.85
C VAL A 28 -5.31 33.10 -9.13
N GLU A 29 -4.85 34.27 -8.69
CA GLU A 29 -5.71 35.26 -8.05
C GLU A 29 -6.74 35.79 -9.07
N GLN A 30 -8.02 35.56 -8.78
CA GLN A 30 -9.12 36.06 -9.58
C GLN A 30 -9.23 37.58 -9.48
N LYS A 31 -9.73 38.21 -10.54
CA LYS A 31 -9.98 39.66 -10.58
C LYS A 31 -10.88 40.11 -9.42
N GLY A 32 -11.87 39.30 -9.04
CA GLY A 32 -12.77 39.58 -7.92
C GLY A 32 -12.06 39.69 -6.56
N THR A 33 -11.03 38.86 -6.33
CA THR A 33 -10.22 38.91 -5.10
C THR A 33 -9.42 40.21 -5.00
N LYS A 34 -8.84 40.67 -6.13
CA LYS A 34 -8.13 41.96 -6.21
C LYS A 34 -9.07 43.14 -5.95
N VAL A 35 -10.25 43.13 -6.58
CA VAL A 35 -11.27 44.18 -6.42
C VAL A 35 -11.79 44.22 -4.98
N LEU A 36 -12.10 43.06 -4.39
CA LEU A 36 -12.54 42.96 -2.99
C LEU A 36 -11.50 43.55 -2.05
N ARG A 37 -10.21 43.21 -2.22
CA ARG A 37 -9.14 43.74 -1.38
C ARG A 37 -9.03 45.25 -1.49
N ILE A 38 -9.06 45.80 -2.71
CA ILE A 38 -9.00 47.25 -2.94
C ILE A 38 -10.23 47.93 -2.32
N ALA A 39 -11.42 47.38 -2.53
CA ALA A 39 -12.66 47.91 -1.94
C ALA A 39 -12.62 47.90 -0.40
N LEU A 40 -12.13 46.83 0.23
CA LEU A 40 -11.98 46.76 1.68
C LEU A 40 -11.04 47.87 2.19
N TRP A 41 -9.89 48.07 1.54
CA TRP A 41 -8.92 49.11 1.94
C TRP A 41 -9.42 50.54 1.68
N CYS A 42 -10.14 50.77 0.59
CA CYS A 42 -10.66 52.09 0.23
C CYS A 42 -11.91 52.49 1.03
N MET A 43 -12.79 51.54 1.37
CA MET A 43 -14.06 51.85 2.04
C MET A 43 -13.88 51.96 3.56
N LEU A 44 -13.13 51.03 4.17
CA LEU A 44 -12.91 51.00 5.62
C LEU A 44 -11.58 50.30 5.95
N VAL A 45 -10.63 51.02 6.57
CA VAL A 45 -9.30 50.48 6.92
C VAL A 45 -9.39 49.24 7.85
N ILE A 46 -10.36 49.21 8.77
CA ILE A 46 -10.52 48.14 9.77
C ILE A 46 -10.81 46.77 9.11
N PRO A 47 -11.82 46.60 8.24
CA PRO A 47 -12.02 45.38 7.44
C PRO A 47 -10.79 44.93 6.64
N GLY A 48 -10.01 45.86 6.08
CA GLY A 48 -8.77 45.54 5.37
C GLY A 48 -7.71 44.88 6.27
N VAL A 49 -7.56 45.37 7.51
CA VAL A 49 -6.66 44.79 8.51
C VAL A 49 -7.14 43.41 8.97
N ILE A 50 -8.45 43.25 9.21
CA ILE A 50 -9.05 41.96 9.59
C ILE A 50 -8.78 40.91 8.50
N PHE A 51 -9.00 41.25 7.22
CA PHE A 51 -8.73 40.35 6.10
C PHE A 51 -7.28 39.85 6.11
N GLN A 52 -6.32 40.73 6.40
CA GLN A 52 -4.89 40.39 6.45
C GLN A 52 -4.53 39.47 7.63
N LEU A 53 -5.13 39.67 8.81
CA LEU A 53 -4.97 38.77 9.94
C LEU A 53 -5.52 37.37 9.66
N VAL A 54 -6.69 37.29 9.00
CA VAL A 54 -7.25 36.00 8.57
C VAL A 54 -6.34 35.32 7.54
N ALA A 55 -5.81 36.07 6.57
CA ALA A 55 -4.87 35.53 5.58
C ALA A 55 -3.61 34.91 6.22
N ILE A 56 -3.04 35.54 7.25
CA ILE A 56 -1.90 34.98 8.00
C ILE A 56 -2.29 33.66 8.69
N LYS A 57 -3.46 33.61 9.36
CA LYS A 57 -3.95 32.37 10.00
C LYS A 57 -4.18 31.25 8.98
N ARG A 58 -4.73 31.58 7.80
CA ARG A 58 -4.97 30.61 6.72
C ARG A 58 -3.67 30.07 6.14
N ARG A 59 -2.60 30.88 6.06
CA ARG A 59 -1.27 30.38 5.65
C ARG A 59 -0.77 29.27 6.56
N THR A 60 -0.83 29.47 7.87
CA THR A 60 -0.43 28.44 8.85
C THR A 60 -1.32 27.19 8.76
N TYR A 61 -2.62 27.37 8.50
CA TYR A 61 -3.54 26.26 8.25
C TYR A 61 -3.10 25.41 7.05
N PHE A 62 -2.78 26.03 5.91
CA PHE A 62 -2.32 25.30 4.73
C PHE A 62 -0.99 24.57 4.97
N SER A 63 -0.05 25.18 5.71
CA SER A 63 1.19 24.48 6.10
C SER A 63 0.92 23.22 6.94
N LYS A 64 -0.06 23.28 7.86
CA LYS A 64 -0.48 22.09 8.63
C LYS A 64 -1.16 21.05 7.74
N LEU A 65 -1.98 21.48 6.78
CA LEU A 65 -2.66 20.57 5.85
C LEU A 65 -1.68 19.86 4.93
N GLU A 66 -0.63 20.55 4.50
CA GLU A 66 0.50 19.97 3.76
C GLU A 66 1.25 18.93 4.59
N GLN A 67 1.57 19.24 5.86
CA GLN A 67 2.18 18.26 6.77
C GLN A 67 1.29 17.03 6.97
N ARG A 68 -0.04 17.18 7.03
CA ARG A 68 -0.97 16.04 7.13
C ARG A 68 -0.95 15.15 5.89
N ILE A 69 -0.88 15.75 4.70
CA ILE A 69 -0.77 14.99 3.44
C ILE A 69 0.55 14.23 3.40
N GLN A 70 1.64 14.84 3.85
CA GLN A 70 2.94 14.18 3.93
C GLN A 70 2.97 13.06 4.99
N ALA A 71 2.33 13.28 6.13
CA ALA A 71 2.18 12.24 7.14
C ALA A 71 1.37 11.05 6.61
N ALA A 72 0.24 11.30 5.92
CA ALA A 72 -0.57 10.26 5.31
C ALA A 72 0.21 9.47 4.23
N ALA A 73 1.01 10.16 3.41
CA ALA A 73 1.90 9.49 2.45
C ALA A 73 2.94 8.60 3.14
N SER A 74 3.60 9.09 4.19
CA SER A 74 4.57 8.29 4.97
C SER A 74 3.93 7.08 5.63
N THR A 75 2.68 7.19 6.11
CA THR A 75 1.95 6.04 6.66
C THR A 75 1.72 4.96 5.61
N ILE A 76 1.37 5.33 4.38
CA ILE A 76 1.23 4.37 3.27
C ILE A 76 2.57 3.67 2.99
N ASP A 77 3.66 4.43 2.91
CA ASP A 77 5.01 3.89 2.66
C ASP A 77 5.42 2.90 3.75
N ASN A 78 5.19 3.24 5.02
CA ASN A 78 5.47 2.35 6.16
C ASN A 78 4.69 1.03 6.07
N TYR A 79 3.41 1.07 5.71
CA TYR A 79 2.62 -0.16 5.53
C TYR A 79 3.10 -0.98 4.33
N MET A 80 3.50 -0.33 3.23
CA MET A 80 4.07 -1.00 2.07
C MET A 80 5.39 -1.69 2.40
N GLU A 81 6.29 -1.01 3.14
CA GLU A 81 7.55 -1.58 3.61
C GLU A 81 7.34 -2.80 4.52
N ASN A 82 6.42 -2.68 5.49
CA ASN A 82 6.05 -3.79 6.37
C ASN A 82 5.50 -4.98 5.58
N ARG A 83 4.62 -4.74 4.60
CA ARG A 83 4.07 -5.77 3.73
C ARG A 83 5.15 -6.51 2.95
N VAL A 84 6.11 -5.77 2.38
CA VAL A 84 7.26 -6.36 1.67
C VAL A 84 8.11 -7.19 2.62
N THR A 85 8.37 -6.72 3.83
CA THR A 85 9.15 -7.46 4.83
C THR A 85 8.48 -8.77 5.23
N ILE A 86 7.16 -8.76 5.46
CA ILE A 86 6.39 -9.97 5.77
C ILE A 86 6.40 -10.94 4.60
N LEU A 87 6.21 -10.47 3.36
CA LEU A 87 6.26 -11.33 2.17
C LEU A 87 7.65 -11.93 1.97
N LYS A 88 8.73 -11.18 2.21
CA LYS A 88 10.10 -11.71 2.19
C LYS A 88 10.32 -12.80 3.24
N ASN A 89 9.77 -12.62 4.44
CA ASN A 89 9.85 -13.62 5.49
C ASN A 89 9.02 -14.87 5.14
N ALA A 90 7.82 -14.68 4.57
CA ALA A 90 6.97 -15.77 4.09
C ALA A 90 7.65 -16.58 2.97
N ALA A 91 8.29 -15.91 2.00
CA ALA A 91 9.06 -16.57 0.94
C ALA A 91 10.20 -17.41 1.50
N LYS A 92 10.97 -16.89 2.46
CA LYS A 92 12.04 -17.65 3.12
C LYS A 92 11.52 -18.87 3.89
N LEU A 93 10.33 -18.78 4.49
CA LEU A 93 9.68 -19.91 5.16
C LEU A 93 9.21 -20.96 4.15
N LEU A 94 8.64 -20.52 3.03
CA LEU A 94 8.21 -21.37 1.93
C LEU A 94 9.40 -22.12 1.30
N ASP A 95 10.51 -21.42 1.02
CA ASP A 95 11.73 -22.02 0.46
C ASP A 95 12.26 -23.13 1.38
N LYS A 96 12.32 -22.88 2.70
CA LYS A 96 12.72 -23.88 3.69
C LYS A 96 11.77 -25.07 3.76
N ALA A 97 10.46 -24.83 3.64
CA ALA A 97 9.47 -25.91 3.62
C ALA A 97 9.63 -26.79 2.38
N ILE A 98 9.87 -26.19 1.21
CA ILE A 98 10.14 -26.92 -0.03
C ILE A 98 11.43 -27.74 0.07
N ASP A 99 12.49 -27.20 0.65
CA ASP A 99 13.75 -27.92 0.83
C ASP A 99 13.62 -29.10 1.82
N LEU A 100 12.84 -28.93 2.89
CA LEU A 100 12.53 -30.01 3.82
C LEU A 100 11.72 -31.12 3.13
N ASP A 101 10.69 -30.77 2.37
CA ASP A 101 9.86 -31.74 1.66
C ASP A 101 10.69 -32.53 0.64
N LYS A 102 11.59 -31.87 -0.10
CA LYS A 102 12.56 -32.55 -0.98
C LYS A 102 13.47 -33.52 -0.22
N ASP A 103 14.01 -33.13 0.93
CA ASP A 103 14.87 -34.00 1.75
C ASP A 103 14.09 -35.22 2.31
N VAL A 104 12.85 -35.01 2.76
CA VAL A 104 11.97 -36.09 3.23
C VAL A 104 11.62 -37.02 2.07
N MET A 105 11.23 -36.49 0.91
CA MET A 105 10.91 -37.31 -0.27
C MET A 105 12.14 -38.10 -0.76
N THR A 106 13.33 -37.50 -0.79
CA THR A 106 14.55 -38.22 -1.20
C THR A 106 14.92 -39.32 -0.21
N LYS A 107 14.83 -39.07 1.10
CA LYS A 107 15.03 -40.10 2.14
C LYS A 107 14.02 -41.24 2.00
N VAL A 108 12.74 -40.92 1.89
CA VAL A 108 11.67 -41.92 1.72
C VAL A 108 11.87 -42.71 0.41
N ALA A 109 12.24 -42.05 -0.69
CA ALA A 109 12.56 -42.71 -1.94
C ALA A 109 13.77 -43.64 -1.81
N ALA A 110 14.84 -43.21 -1.13
CA ALA A 110 16.02 -44.01 -0.85
C ALA A 110 15.68 -45.26 -0.02
N TYR A 111 14.84 -45.12 1.02
CA TYR A 111 14.34 -46.25 1.79
C TYR A 111 13.45 -47.19 0.95
N ARG A 112 12.59 -46.64 0.07
CA ARG A 112 11.77 -47.44 -0.85
C ARG A 112 12.60 -48.18 -1.91
N SER A 113 13.70 -47.59 -2.38
CA SER A 113 14.62 -48.24 -3.32
C SER A 113 15.60 -49.21 -2.65
N GLY A 114 15.85 -49.03 -1.34
CA GLY A 114 16.87 -49.74 -0.57
C GLY A 114 16.43 -51.06 0.10
N VAL A 115 15.16 -51.46 0.01
CA VAL A 115 14.68 -52.78 0.50
C VAL A 115 14.35 -53.69 -0.69
N ARG A 116 15.33 -53.83 -1.59
CA ARG A 116 15.33 -54.89 -2.61
C ARG A 116 16.75 -55.40 -2.85
N SER A 117 17.51 -55.62 -1.78
CA SER A 117 18.66 -56.53 -1.82
C SER A 117 18.25 -57.87 -1.21
N SER A 118 18.15 -58.83 -2.10
CA SER A 118 18.21 -60.26 -1.87
C SER A 118 19.39 -60.65 -0.97
N ASP A 119 19.20 -61.75 -0.22
CA ASP A 119 20.20 -62.54 0.50
C ASP A 119 20.78 -61.98 1.81
N ASN A 120 20.13 -62.34 2.93
CA ASN A 120 20.70 -63.07 4.08
C ASN A 120 19.88 -62.81 5.35
N ASP A 121 19.31 -63.87 5.92
CA ASP A 121 18.43 -63.82 7.11
C ASP A 121 19.12 -63.31 8.39
N ALA A 122 20.45 -63.18 8.41
CA ALA A 122 21.19 -62.58 9.53
C ALA A 122 21.12 -61.04 9.58
N ILE A 123 20.92 -60.38 8.43
CA ILE A 123 20.82 -58.91 8.35
C ILE A 123 19.43 -58.44 8.80
N ARG A 124 18.40 -59.29 8.77
CA ARG A 124 17.02 -58.93 9.15
C ARG A 124 16.88 -58.50 10.60
N SER A 125 17.61 -59.08 11.55
CA SER A 125 17.49 -58.71 12.97
C SER A 125 18.08 -57.33 13.26
N GLU A 126 19.24 -57.02 12.67
CA GLU A 126 19.91 -55.72 12.84
C GLU A 126 19.24 -54.62 12.01
N THR A 127 18.72 -54.97 10.82
CA THR A 127 17.95 -54.04 9.98
C THR A 127 16.58 -53.76 10.58
N ASN A 128 15.90 -54.73 11.19
CA ASN A 128 14.66 -54.50 11.92
C ASN A 128 14.89 -53.65 13.18
N ALA A 129 15.97 -53.87 13.94
CA ALA A 129 16.31 -53.02 15.09
C ALA A 129 16.68 -51.58 14.67
N ASN A 130 17.31 -51.40 13.51
CA ASN A 130 17.58 -50.10 12.93
C ASN A 130 16.32 -49.45 12.35
N ILE A 131 15.42 -50.23 11.74
CA ILE A 131 14.11 -49.80 11.25
C ILE A 131 13.20 -49.39 12.41
N ASP A 132 13.18 -50.11 13.54
CA ASP A 132 12.40 -49.76 14.73
C ASP A 132 12.94 -48.52 15.45
N LYS A 133 14.28 -48.34 15.48
CA LYS A 133 14.89 -47.06 15.89
C LYS A 133 14.54 -45.92 14.94
N LEU A 134 14.51 -46.20 13.63
CA LEU A 134 14.12 -45.22 12.62
C LEU A 134 12.63 -44.89 12.71
N PHE A 135 11.75 -45.85 12.96
CA PHE A 135 10.32 -45.65 13.19
C PHE A 135 10.06 -44.96 14.51
N GLY A 136 10.85 -45.21 15.56
CA GLY A 136 10.83 -44.42 16.79
C GLY A 136 11.28 -42.97 16.56
N GLN A 137 12.31 -42.74 15.74
CA GLN A 137 12.76 -41.40 15.35
C GLN A 137 11.77 -40.70 14.39
N ILE A 138 11.13 -41.45 13.50
CA ILE A 138 10.08 -40.98 12.59
C ILE A 138 8.79 -40.71 13.36
N ASN A 139 8.41 -41.49 14.35
CA ASN A 139 7.25 -41.23 15.22
C ASN A 139 7.50 -40.04 16.16
N VAL A 140 8.71 -39.86 16.69
CA VAL A 140 9.09 -38.65 17.46
C VAL A 140 9.24 -37.42 16.55
N ALA A 141 9.60 -37.59 15.28
CA ALA A 141 9.61 -36.53 14.27
C ALA A 141 8.19 -36.21 13.73
N LEU A 142 7.29 -37.20 13.68
CA LEU A 142 5.87 -37.05 13.38
C LEU A 142 5.17 -36.31 14.53
N GLU A 143 5.36 -36.70 15.78
CA GLU A 143 4.77 -35.99 16.93
C GLU A 143 5.28 -34.55 17.07
N ARG A 144 6.40 -34.23 16.42
CA ARG A 144 6.97 -32.88 16.27
C ARG A 144 6.62 -32.21 14.94
N TYR A 145 5.60 -32.63 14.19
CA TYR A 145 5.18 -32.12 12.86
C TYR A 145 5.72 -30.71 12.51
N PRO A 146 6.92 -30.62 11.92
CA PRO A 146 7.49 -29.34 11.53
C PRO A 146 6.73 -28.72 10.34
N ASP A 147 6.11 -29.56 9.49
CA ASP A 147 5.26 -29.10 8.38
C ASP A 147 4.01 -28.37 8.86
N LEU A 148 3.32 -28.87 9.90
CA LEU A 148 2.13 -28.18 10.42
C LEU A 148 2.52 -26.81 11.01
N LYS A 149 3.66 -26.72 11.70
CA LYS A 149 4.17 -25.45 12.25
C LYS A 149 4.66 -24.48 11.17
N ALA A 150 5.31 -24.97 10.12
CA ALA A 150 5.73 -24.15 8.98
C ALA A 150 4.50 -23.66 8.19
N HIS A 151 3.51 -24.52 7.98
CA HIS A 151 2.24 -24.17 7.36
C HIS A 151 1.48 -23.13 8.17
N ASP A 152 1.35 -23.32 9.49
CA ASP A 152 0.74 -22.33 10.39
C ASP A 152 1.47 -20.98 10.36
N ALA A 153 2.81 -20.98 10.25
CA ALA A 153 3.59 -19.75 10.14
C ALA A 153 3.35 -19.04 8.79
N ILE A 154 3.27 -19.79 7.69
CA ILE A 154 2.93 -19.24 6.36
C ILE A 154 1.51 -18.68 6.35
N VAL A 155 0.53 -19.42 6.88
CA VAL A 155 -0.86 -18.97 7.01
C VAL A 155 -0.94 -17.67 7.81
N LYS A 156 -0.24 -17.59 8.95
CA LYS A 156 -0.16 -16.33 9.73
C LYS A 156 0.44 -15.18 8.94
N CYS A 157 1.47 -15.41 8.13
CA CYS A 157 2.03 -14.37 7.26
C CYS A 157 1.03 -13.92 6.18
N LEU A 158 0.24 -14.83 5.62
CA LEU A 158 -0.82 -14.51 4.66
C LEU A 158 -1.96 -13.72 5.31
N ASP A 159 -2.40 -14.10 6.50
CA ASP A 159 -3.41 -13.37 7.27
C ASP A 159 -2.91 -11.95 7.60
N GLN A 160 -1.65 -11.82 8.02
CA GLN A 160 -1.04 -10.52 8.29
C GLN A 160 -0.91 -9.68 7.00
N ASN A 161 -0.64 -10.31 5.84
CA ASN A 161 -0.64 -9.63 4.55
C ASN A 161 -2.02 -9.10 4.18
N ALA A 162 -3.06 -9.91 4.36
CA ALA A 162 -4.45 -9.52 4.10
C ALA A 162 -4.88 -8.37 5.02
N TYR A 163 -4.49 -8.42 6.30
CA TYR A 163 -4.72 -7.32 7.24
C TYR A 163 -4.01 -6.04 6.80
N LEU A 164 -2.72 -6.11 6.45
CA LEU A 164 -1.98 -4.94 5.94
C LEU A 164 -2.56 -4.39 4.64
N GLN A 165 -3.08 -5.24 3.77
CA GLN A 165 -3.74 -4.78 2.54
C GLN A 165 -4.99 -3.93 2.85
N LYS A 166 -5.76 -4.29 3.89
CA LYS A 166 -6.88 -3.47 4.37
C LYS A 166 -6.39 -2.13 4.94
N GLU A 167 -5.34 -2.15 5.76
CA GLU A 167 -4.73 -0.94 6.33
C GLU A 167 -4.16 0.00 5.24
N ILE A 168 -3.49 -0.55 4.22
CA ILE A 168 -3.01 0.23 3.06
C ILE A 168 -4.19 0.87 2.32
N THR A 169 -5.29 0.15 2.15
CA THR A 169 -6.49 0.68 1.49
C THR A 169 -7.08 1.83 2.29
N ALA A 170 -7.27 1.66 3.60
CA ALA A 170 -7.74 2.72 4.48
C ALA A 170 -6.80 3.94 4.51
N ALA A 171 -5.48 3.71 4.52
CA ALA A 171 -4.50 4.79 4.46
C ALA A 171 -4.53 5.57 3.14
N ARG A 172 -4.79 4.87 2.02
CA ARG A 172 -4.99 5.51 0.70
C ARG A 172 -6.27 6.34 0.67
N ASP A 173 -7.35 5.86 1.27
CA ASP A 173 -8.61 6.61 1.37
C ASP A 173 -8.41 7.88 2.21
N LEU A 174 -7.73 7.77 3.36
CA LEU A 174 -7.35 8.92 4.18
C LEU A 174 -6.50 9.93 3.41
N TYR A 175 -5.50 9.47 2.67
CA TYR A 175 -4.68 10.32 1.81
C TYR A 175 -5.55 11.04 0.76
N ASN A 176 -6.41 10.30 0.06
CA ASN A 176 -7.32 10.85 -0.94
C ASN A 176 -8.27 11.89 -0.37
N ASP A 177 -8.83 11.66 0.82
CA ASP A 177 -9.67 12.61 1.54
C ASP A 177 -8.91 13.89 1.90
N THR A 178 -7.65 13.77 2.36
CA THR A 178 -6.83 14.95 2.65
C THR A 178 -6.46 15.73 1.39
N VAL A 179 -6.18 15.04 0.29
CA VAL A 179 -5.92 15.66 -1.01
C VAL A 179 -7.18 16.32 -1.58
N LEU A 180 -8.36 15.72 -1.40
CA LEU A 180 -9.63 16.31 -1.79
C LEU A 180 -9.91 17.61 -1.00
N LYS A 181 -9.69 17.59 0.32
CA LYS A 181 -9.80 18.78 1.17
C LYS A 181 -8.83 19.87 0.71
N TRP A 182 -7.56 19.52 0.44
CA TRP A 182 -6.58 20.45 -0.12
C TRP A 182 -7.07 21.04 -1.44
N ASN A 183 -7.42 20.21 -2.42
CA ASN A 183 -7.83 20.65 -3.74
C ASN A 183 -9.10 21.52 -3.71
N THR A 184 -10.01 21.27 -2.78
CA THR A 184 -11.23 22.08 -2.61
C THR A 184 -10.90 23.42 -1.95
N GLU A 185 -10.11 23.41 -0.88
CA GLU A 185 -9.83 24.60 -0.09
C GLU A 185 -8.91 25.61 -0.80
N ILE A 186 -7.97 25.14 -1.63
CA ILE A 186 -7.05 26.04 -2.35
C ILE A 186 -7.76 26.94 -3.37
N PHE A 187 -8.94 26.52 -3.87
CA PHE A 187 -9.77 27.31 -4.80
C PHE A 187 -10.94 28.02 -4.11
N SER A 188 -11.03 27.94 -2.78
CA SER A 188 -12.12 28.58 -2.05
C SER A 188 -11.91 30.10 -2.01
N TRP A 189 -12.80 30.82 -2.67
CA TRP A 189 -12.85 32.28 -2.62
C TRP A 189 -13.44 32.75 -1.27
N PRO A 190 -13.02 33.89 -0.68
CA PRO A 190 -12.02 34.86 -1.14
C PRO A 190 -10.60 34.70 -0.53
N VAL A 191 -10.52 34.37 0.76
CA VAL A 191 -9.24 34.48 1.50
C VAL A 191 -8.26 33.37 1.13
N ASN A 192 -8.75 32.15 0.91
CA ASN A 192 -7.86 31.01 0.65
C ASN A 192 -7.19 31.15 -0.71
N GLU A 193 -7.97 31.47 -1.73
CA GLU A 193 -7.45 31.71 -3.08
C GLU A 193 -6.33 32.77 -3.07
N TYR A 194 -6.51 33.89 -2.37
CA TYR A 194 -5.46 34.93 -2.22
C TYR A 194 -4.17 34.35 -1.60
N VAL A 195 -4.29 33.64 -0.49
CA VAL A 195 -3.14 33.06 0.22
C VAL A 195 -2.44 32.02 -0.64
N CYS A 196 -3.20 31.13 -1.28
CA CYS A 196 -2.68 30.06 -2.13
C CYS A 196 -2.03 30.60 -3.42
N ALA A 197 -2.63 31.60 -4.05
CA ALA A 197 -2.05 32.27 -5.22
C ALA A 197 -0.72 32.97 -4.87
N LYS A 198 -0.67 33.67 -3.74
CA LYS A 198 0.56 34.32 -3.25
C LYS A 198 1.66 33.31 -2.90
N ALA A 199 1.27 32.13 -2.39
CA ALA A 199 2.18 31.06 -2.05
C ALA A 199 2.57 30.15 -3.24
N GLY A 200 1.93 30.32 -4.40
CA GLY A 200 2.17 29.49 -5.58
C GLY A 200 1.70 28.04 -5.43
N TYR A 201 0.68 27.79 -4.60
CA TYR A 201 0.17 26.45 -4.38
C TYR A 201 -0.54 25.88 -5.60
N THR A 202 -0.42 24.56 -5.77
CA THR A 202 -1.00 23.80 -6.88
C THR A 202 -1.88 22.67 -6.35
N THR A 203 -2.77 22.18 -7.19
CA THR A 203 -3.52 20.95 -6.89
C THR A 203 -2.59 19.75 -6.74
N ARG A 204 -3.00 18.81 -5.89
CA ARG A 204 -2.33 17.52 -5.70
C ARG A 204 -3.13 16.42 -6.38
N ILE A 205 -2.41 15.41 -6.85
CA ILE A 205 -3.00 14.27 -7.55
C ILE A 205 -3.37 13.22 -6.49
N PRO A 206 -4.62 12.74 -6.45
CA PRO A 206 -5.01 11.66 -5.54
C PRO A 206 -4.38 10.33 -5.98
N PHE A 207 -4.31 9.39 -5.05
CA PHE A 207 -3.90 8.02 -5.33
C PHE A 207 -4.96 7.34 -6.22
N SER A 208 -4.54 6.85 -7.39
CA SER A 208 -5.39 6.10 -8.31
C SER A 208 -4.69 4.81 -8.73
N THR A 209 -5.47 3.77 -9.03
CA THR A 209 -4.94 2.51 -9.56
C THR A 209 -4.17 2.74 -10.86
N THR A 210 -2.95 2.22 -10.92
CA THR A 210 -2.12 2.21 -12.13
C THR A 210 -2.81 1.42 -13.24
N ASP A 211 -2.63 1.88 -14.47
CA ASP A 211 -3.34 1.35 -15.64
C ASP A 211 -3.00 -0.12 -15.91
N ALA A 212 -1.76 -0.53 -15.64
CA ALA A 212 -1.31 -1.91 -15.75
C ALA A 212 -2.12 -2.89 -14.87
N ILE A 213 -2.41 -2.53 -13.62
CA ILE A 213 -3.19 -3.39 -12.70
C ILE A 213 -4.65 -3.48 -13.15
N ARG A 214 -5.17 -2.44 -13.81
CA ARG A 214 -6.53 -2.40 -14.35
C ARG A 214 -6.66 -3.25 -15.61
N GLU A 215 -5.68 -3.18 -16.51
CA GLU A 215 -5.64 -4.01 -17.71
C GLU A 215 -5.50 -5.50 -17.37
N GLU A 216 -4.68 -5.85 -16.38
CA GLU A 216 -4.55 -7.23 -15.89
C GLU A 216 -5.86 -7.76 -15.29
N ALA A 217 -6.56 -6.93 -14.49
CA ALA A 217 -7.88 -7.29 -13.97
C ALA A 217 -8.90 -7.48 -15.10
N ARG A 218 -8.83 -6.70 -16.18
CA ARG A 218 -9.70 -6.90 -17.34
C ARG A 218 -9.41 -8.22 -18.05
N GLY A 219 -8.16 -8.50 -18.38
CA GLY A 219 -7.80 -9.72 -19.10
C GLY A 219 -7.98 -11.02 -18.31
N THR A 220 -8.08 -10.94 -16.97
CA THR A 220 -8.32 -12.12 -16.13
C THR A 220 -9.82 -12.40 -15.90
N PHE A 221 -10.67 -11.37 -15.96
CA PHE A 221 -12.09 -11.48 -15.60
C PHE A 221 -13.08 -11.23 -16.75
N PHE A 222 -12.65 -10.69 -17.89
CA PHE A 222 -13.45 -10.44 -19.10
C PHE A 222 -12.74 -10.99 -20.34
#